data_AF-A0A2A2JN65-F1
#
_entry.id   AF-A0A2A2JN65-F1
#
_cell.length_a   1.000
_cell.length_b   1.000
_cell.length_c   1.000
_cell.angle_alpha   90.00
_cell.angle_beta   90.00
_cell.angle_gamma   90.00
#
_symmetry.space_group_name_H-M   'P 1'
#
loop_
_entity.id
_entity.type
_entity.pdbx_description
1 polymer ?
#
loop_
_entity_poly.entity_id
_entity_poly.type
_entity_poly.pdbx_seq_one_letter_code
_entity_poly.pdbx_strand_id
1 'polypeptide(L)'
;MTPRKNGPYYVKAGFLFTNPDAECEEETTELLVRKKEQETKFGLDFLIIRSDSRGNYELQSDRIQLIISQLLHDCPGYKDLGDAISFGHSNAQQIVRTIVSQVTGITHLWVDTAHNASILQAIIDIFSIPFPTKSKQRLNLEQLTAVGCVKHNDIDALCSFLLLCRRTLSSVRLRHCRLHSNEQSVRFWTAIAQCSRIAQLQYEPCRQDQWSLPHLVLALDKKPLRSIILTGIQGLDSSNLWKICKSPDLTELAVVGDCISPETYTKPDAIPVLNKLRNLLVQIEESYCLEDSVSRDVLVKILNQLDESSVFEVIHMVRGGSYETSRIIAYWAQLANDCSRHIQLKLEGCAQECQDSAVGRLLRRYSTATKVTWSMHGLGLSLGTGTLTLLDYKSWFGDDI
;
A
#
# COMPACT_ATOMS: atom_id res chain seq x y z
N MET A 1 67.11 -65.20 17.32
CA MET A 1 67.56 -66.12 16.24
C MET A 1 67.21 -65.48 14.91
N THR A 2 68.23 -65.16 14.11
CA THR A 2 68.17 -64.58 12.75
C THR A 2 68.16 -65.71 11.69
N PRO A 3 68.12 -65.48 10.35
CA PRO A 3 67.25 -64.63 9.51
C PRO A 3 66.94 -65.24 8.08
N ARG A 4 66.38 -64.41 7.14
CA ARG A 4 66.50 -64.43 5.63
C ARG A 4 65.56 -65.37 4.82
N LYS A 5 65.11 -65.11 3.58
CA LYS A 5 65.35 -64.09 2.52
C LYS A 5 64.32 -64.23 1.36
N ASN A 6 64.07 -63.10 0.65
CA ASN A 6 63.85 -62.91 -0.81
C ASN A 6 62.57 -63.38 -1.54
N GLY A 7 61.94 -62.44 -2.27
CA GLY A 7 60.97 -62.67 -3.38
C GLY A 7 61.65 -63.22 -4.66
N PRO A 8 61.19 -62.99 -5.92
CA PRO A 8 60.15 -62.05 -6.43
C PRO A 8 59.25 -62.61 -7.60
N TYR A 9 58.50 -61.70 -8.28
CA TYR A 9 58.07 -61.66 -9.72
C TYR A 9 56.57 -61.51 -10.05
N TYR A 10 56.29 -60.56 -10.96
CA TYR A 10 55.02 -60.14 -11.57
C TYR A 10 54.76 -60.83 -12.94
N VAL A 11 53.48 -60.85 -13.40
CA VAL A 11 52.94 -60.28 -14.67
C VAL A 11 51.69 -61.04 -15.21
N LYS A 12 50.53 -60.35 -15.13
CA LYS A 12 49.47 -60.05 -16.15
C LYS A 12 48.87 -61.13 -17.10
N ALA A 13 47.52 -61.17 -17.10
CA ALA A 13 46.55 -61.11 -18.23
C ALA A 13 45.47 -62.22 -18.31
N GLY A 14 44.20 -61.82 -18.50
CA GLY A 14 43.11 -62.70 -18.97
C GLY A 14 41.73 -62.41 -18.34
N PHE A 15 40.76 -61.99 -19.16
CA PHE A 15 39.45 -61.42 -18.82
C PHE A 15 38.29 -62.46 -18.70
N LEU A 16 37.19 -62.00 -18.06
CA LEU A 16 35.75 -62.16 -18.41
C LEU A 16 34.77 -63.04 -17.57
N PHE A 17 33.70 -62.34 -17.15
CA PHE A 17 32.30 -62.69 -16.83
C PHE A 17 31.78 -62.83 -15.37
N THR A 18 31.20 -61.69 -14.95
CA THR A 18 29.88 -61.46 -14.29
C THR A 18 29.56 -62.02 -12.91
N ASN A 19 29.23 -61.10 -12.00
CA ASN A 19 28.10 -61.28 -11.10
C ASN A 19 27.19 -60.03 -11.20
N PRO A 20 25.86 -60.19 -11.38
CA PRO A 20 24.89 -59.12 -11.39
C PRO A 20 24.63 -58.68 -9.94
N ASP A 21 24.30 -57.41 -9.80
CA ASP A 21 23.81 -56.69 -8.60
C ASP A 21 24.56 -55.36 -8.46
N ALA A 22 24.63 -54.65 -9.58
CA ALA A 22 24.64 -53.20 -9.55
C ALA A 22 23.16 -52.79 -9.62
N GLU A 23 22.52 -52.65 -8.45
CA GLU A 23 21.34 -51.79 -8.37
C GLU A 23 21.84 -50.37 -8.66
N CYS A 24 21.81 -50.01 -9.95
CA CYS A 24 21.55 -48.63 -10.32
C CYS A 24 20.26 -48.25 -9.61
N GLU A 25 20.35 -47.41 -8.58
CA GLU A 25 19.20 -46.62 -8.15
C GLU A 25 18.75 -45.81 -9.37
N GLU A 26 17.82 -46.36 -10.16
CA GLU A 26 17.01 -45.57 -11.07
C GLU A 26 16.30 -44.56 -10.18
N GLU A 27 16.79 -43.31 -10.19
CA GLU A 27 16.04 -42.17 -9.69
C GLU A 27 14.67 -42.24 -10.38
N THR A 28 13.66 -42.69 -9.63
CA THR A 28 12.30 -42.78 -10.15
C THR A 28 11.90 -41.43 -10.72
N THR A 29 11.16 -41.43 -11.83
CA THR A 29 10.68 -40.21 -12.50
C THR A 29 9.98 -39.27 -11.50
N GLU A 30 9.36 -39.82 -10.44
CA GLU A 30 8.81 -39.04 -9.33
C GLU A 30 9.85 -38.30 -8.48
N LEU A 31 11.02 -38.89 -8.19
CA LEU A 31 12.11 -38.25 -7.45
C LEU A 31 12.79 -37.15 -8.29
N LEU A 32 12.93 -37.36 -9.60
CA LEU A 32 13.44 -36.35 -10.55
C LEU A 32 12.44 -35.21 -10.78
N VAL A 33 11.14 -35.52 -10.88
CA VAL A 33 10.06 -34.51 -10.92
C VAL A 33 10.03 -33.74 -9.60
N ARG A 34 10.18 -34.40 -8.44
CA ARG A 34 10.24 -33.74 -7.13
C ARG A 34 11.49 -32.88 -6.93
N LYS A 35 12.66 -33.28 -7.47
CA LYS A 35 13.87 -32.43 -7.50
C LYS A 35 13.65 -31.21 -8.39
N LYS A 36 13.06 -31.37 -9.58
CA LYS A 36 12.66 -30.23 -10.44
C LYS A 36 11.62 -29.31 -9.80
N GLU A 37 10.62 -29.85 -9.11
CA GLU A 37 9.58 -29.09 -8.38
C GLU A 37 10.14 -28.40 -7.12
N GLN A 38 11.21 -28.93 -6.52
CA GLN A 38 11.95 -28.27 -5.42
C GLN A 38 12.92 -27.20 -5.94
N GLU A 39 13.38 -27.27 -7.19
CA GLU A 39 14.32 -26.31 -7.80
C GLU A 39 13.67 -25.00 -8.29
N THR A 40 12.34 -24.88 -8.39
CA THR A 40 11.68 -23.69 -8.98
C THR A 40 10.71 -22.98 -8.05
N LYS A 41 10.97 -22.98 -6.74
CA LYS A 41 10.24 -22.11 -5.82
C LYS A 41 10.94 -20.77 -5.68
N PHE A 42 10.22 -19.68 -5.94
CA PHE A 42 10.78 -18.33 -5.90
C PHE A 42 9.87 -17.33 -5.18
N GLY A 43 10.47 -16.24 -4.69
CA GLY A 43 9.74 -15.10 -4.18
C GLY A 43 9.40 -14.11 -5.29
N LEU A 44 8.28 -13.41 -5.13
CA LEU A 44 7.91 -12.26 -5.94
C LEU A 44 8.08 -10.99 -5.12
N ASP A 45 8.77 -10.00 -5.67
CA ASP A 45 8.81 -8.67 -5.05
C ASP A 45 7.45 -8.00 -5.18
N PHE A 46 6.79 -8.16 -6.32
CA PHE A 46 5.40 -7.74 -6.47
C PHE A 46 4.58 -8.65 -7.39
N LEU A 47 3.29 -8.69 -7.09
CA LEU A 47 2.26 -9.26 -7.95
C LEU A 47 1.09 -8.29 -8.03
N ILE A 48 0.85 -7.75 -9.22
CA ILE A 48 -0.22 -6.79 -9.47
C ILE A 48 -1.24 -7.45 -10.39
N ILE A 49 -2.51 -7.43 -10.00
CA ILE A 49 -3.63 -7.94 -10.80
C ILE A 49 -4.71 -6.86 -10.86
N ARG A 50 -4.95 -6.32 -12.06
CA ARG A 50 -5.89 -5.21 -12.28
C ARG A 50 -6.86 -5.50 -13.42
N SER A 51 -8.03 -4.87 -13.42
CA SER A 51 -8.92 -4.92 -14.60
C SER A 51 -8.45 -3.94 -15.66
N ASP A 52 -8.42 -4.38 -16.92
CA ASP A 52 -8.28 -3.50 -18.07
C ASP A 52 -9.62 -2.83 -18.42
N SER A 53 -9.58 -1.84 -19.32
CA SER A 53 -10.78 -1.12 -19.79
C SER A 53 -11.80 -1.99 -20.53
N ARG A 54 -11.42 -3.21 -20.89
CA ARG A 54 -12.24 -4.18 -21.65
C ARG A 54 -12.82 -5.27 -20.74
N GLY A 55 -12.53 -5.24 -19.44
CA GLY A 55 -12.99 -6.20 -18.44
C GLY A 55 -12.16 -7.48 -18.34
N ASN A 56 -11.01 -7.57 -19.03
CA ASN A 56 -10.02 -8.62 -18.77
C ASN A 56 -9.16 -8.22 -17.55
N TYR A 57 -8.36 -9.16 -17.08
CA TYR A 57 -7.36 -8.90 -16.07
C TYR A 57 -5.99 -8.78 -16.72
N GLU A 58 -5.23 -7.81 -16.26
CA GLU A 58 -3.82 -7.65 -16.53
C GLU A 58 -3.04 -8.02 -15.27
N LEU A 59 -2.05 -8.90 -15.43
CA LEU A 59 -1.16 -9.32 -14.36
C LEU A 59 0.27 -8.91 -14.69
N GLN A 60 0.90 -8.22 -13.74
CA GLN A 60 2.28 -7.75 -13.80
C GLN A 60 3.06 -8.27 -12.59
N SER A 61 4.35 -8.52 -12.79
CA SER A 61 5.26 -8.98 -11.74
C SER A 61 6.72 -8.69 -12.12
N ASP A 62 7.59 -8.58 -11.13
CA ASP A 62 9.05 -8.46 -11.30
C ASP A 62 9.66 -9.63 -12.09
N ARG A 63 8.97 -10.77 -12.12
CA ARG A 63 9.41 -12.00 -12.79
C ARG A 63 8.43 -12.50 -13.85
N ILE A 64 7.74 -11.58 -14.53
CA ILE A 64 6.70 -11.95 -15.51
C ILE A 64 7.19 -12.92 -16.59
N GLN A 65 8.41 -12.74 -17.09
CA GLN A 65 9.01 -13.63 -18.11
C GLN A 65 9.25 -15.05 -17.58
N LEU A 66 9.63 -15.19 -16.31
CA LEU A 66 9.78 -16.50 -15.67
C LEU A 66 8.40 -17.15 -15.45
N ILE A 67 7.41 -16.37 -15.03
CA ILE A 67 6.02 -16.84 -14.90
C ILE A 67 5.51 -17.39 -16.24
N ILE A 68 5.70 -16.65 -17.33
CA ILE A 68 5.27 -17.06 -18.67
C ILE A 68 5.99 -18.35 -19.10
N SER A 69 7.33 -18.32 -19.07
CA SER A 69 8.15 -19.40 -19.63
C SER A 69 8.15 -20.69 -18.80
N GLN A 70 7.97 -20.62 -17.48
CA GLN A 70 8.07 -21.79 -16.60
C GLN A 70 6.73 -22.22 -16.00
N LEU A 71 5.82 -21.29 -15.72
CA LEU A 71 4.57 -21.60 -15.00
C LEU A 71 3.38 -21.68 -15.94
N LEU A 72 3.33 -20.82 -16.96
CA LEU A 72 2.19 -20.68 -17.84
C LEU A 72 2.42 -21.24 -19.24
N HIS A 73 3.58 -21.84 -19.53
CA HIS A 73 3.91 -22.35 -20.86
C HIS A 73 2.80 -23.25 -21.43
N ASP A 74 2.25 -24.14 -20.61
CA ASP A 74 1.18 -25.06 -20.99
C ASP A 74 -0.22 -24.63 -20.49
N CYS A 75 -0.33 -23.45 -19.86
CA CYS A 75 -1.61 -22.95 -19.36
C CYS A 75 -2.37 -22.21 -20.47
N PRO A 76 -3.52 -22.71 -20.96
CA PRO A 76 -4.27 -21.98 -21.96
C PRO A 76 -4.95 -20.74 -21.36
N GLY A 77 -5.35 -19.81 -22.22
CA GLY A 77 -6.32 -18.77 -21.85
C GLY A 77 -5.73 -17.45 -21.35
N TYR A 78 -4.46 -17.18 -21.61
CA TYR A 78 -3.85 -15.86 -21.46
C TYR A 78 -3.22 -15.38 -22.77
N LYS A 79 -2.95 -14.07 -22.85
CA LYS A 79 -2.17 -13.42 -23.90
C LYS A 79 -0.93 -12.82 -23.26
N ASP A 80 0.23 -13.08 -23.86
CA ASP A 80 1.48 -12.43 -23.50
C ASP A 80 1.53 -11.01 -24.10
N LEU A 81 1.78 -10.01 -23.26
CA LEU A 81 1.94 -8.60 -23.64
C LEU A 81 3.39 -8.13 -23.50
N GLY A 82 4.33 -9.02 -23.15
CA GLY A 82 5.73 -8.72 -22.90
C GLY A 82 6.01 -8.46 -21.42
N ASP A 83 5.58 -7.32 -20.89
CA ASP A 83 5.76 -6.94 -19.47
C ASP A 83 4.58 -7.36 -18.57
N ALA A 84 3.50 -7.86 -19.19
CA ALA A 84 2.30 -8.31 -18.53
C ALA A 84 1.69 -9.52 -19.23
N ILE A 85 0.73 -10.17 -18.57
CA ILE A 85 -0.19 -11.10 -19.21
C ILE A 85 -1.63 -10.61 -19.09
N SER A 86 -2.44 -10.85 -20.12
CA SER A 86 -3.87 -10.54 -20.12
C SER A 86 -4.72 -11.80 -20.18
N PHE A 87 -5.73 -11.92 -19.34
CA PHE A 87 -6.63 -13.07 -19.32
C PHE A 87 -8.05 -12.71 -18.85
N GLY A 88 -9.04 -13.46 -19.30
CA GLY A 88 -10.42 -13.26 -18.91
C GLY A 88 -10.73 -13.81 -17.50
N HIS A 89 -11.85 -13.36 -16.92
CA HIS A 89 -12.32 -13.81 -15.61
C HIS A 89 -12.40 -15.35 -15.48
N SER A 90 -12.84 -16.04 -16.55
CA SER A 90 -12.97 -17.51 -16.56
C SER A 90 -11.66 -18.25 -16.27
N ASN A 91 -10.52 -17.65 -16.63
CA ASN A 91 -9.20 -18.28 -16.50
C ASN A 91 -8.45 -17.80 -15.25
N ALA A 92 -8.98 -16.79 -14.57
CA ALA A 92 -8.28 -16.08 -13.51
C ALA A 92 -7.87 -16.98 -12.34
N GLN A 93 -8.79 -17.82 -11.85
CA GLN A 93 -8.48 -18.73 -10.75
C GLN A 93 -7.41 -19.75 -11.11
N GLN A 94 -7.46 -20.31 -12.33
CA GLN A 94 -6.49 -21.28 -12.79
C GLN A 94 -5.10 -20.65 -12.91
N ILE A 95 -5.01 -19.49 -13.55
CA ILE A 95 -3.74 -18.75 -13.73
C ILE A 95 -3.15 -18.39 -12.37
N VAL A 96 -3.94 -17.77 -11.48
CA VAL A 96 -3.47 -17.37 -10.14
C VAL A 96 -3.02 -18.58 -9.33
N ARG A 97 -3.79 -19.68 -9.32
CA ARG A 97 -3.39 -20.91 -8.61
C ARG A 97 -2.09 -21.48 -9.17
N THR A 98 -1.92 -21.50 -10.49
CA THR A 98 -0.71 -22.00 -11.16
C THR A 98 0.50 -21.21 -10.72
N ILE A 99 0.42 -19.87 -10.77
CA ILE A 99 1.49 -18.98 -10.33
C ILE A 99 1.82 -19.22 -8.85
N VAL A 100 0.81 -19.11 -8.00
CA VAL A 100 0.98 -19.08 -6.55
C VAL A 100 1.42 -20.43 -5.98
N SER A 101 1.12 -21.54 -6.65
CA SER A 101 1.58 -22.89 -6.26
C SER A 101 3.11 -23.02 -6.22
N GLN A 102 3.83 -22.21 -7.00
CA GLN A 102 5.28 -22.20 -7.10
C GLN A 102 5.93 -21.02 -6.38
N VAL A 103 5.14 -20.14 -5.76
CA VAL A 103 5.65 -18.95 -5.07
C VAL A 103 5.79 -19.21 -3.57
N THR A 104 6.95 -18.88 -2.99
CA THR A 104 7.18 -19.02 -1.54
C THR A 104 6.68 -17.82 -0.74
N GLY A 105 6.60 -16.65 -1.37
CA GLY A 105 6.18 -15.40 -0.77
C GLY A 105 6.00 -14.33 -1.82
N ILE A 106 5.13 -13.36 -1.53
CA ILE A 106 4.87 -12.19 -2.36
C ILE A 106 5.12 -11.00 -1.45
N THR A 107 6.10 -10.16 -1.71
CA THR A 107 6.37 -9.01 -0.82
C THR A 107 5.21 -8.02 -0.88
N HIS A 108 4.74 -7.66 -2.09
CA HIS A 108 3.56 -6.81 -2.30
C HIS A 108 2.53 -7.44 -3.23
N LEU A 109 1.32 -7.65 -2.73
CA LEU A 109 0.17 -8.04 -3.55
C LEU A 109 -0.75 -6.82 -3.78
N TRP A 110 -1.05 -6.53 -5.05
CA TRP A 110 -2.05 -5.54 -5.45
C TRP A 110 -3.20 -6.22 -6.19
N VAL A 111 -4.43 -6.06 -5.69
CA VAL A 111 -5.65 -6.52 -6.35
C VAL A 111 -6.60 -5.35 -6.60
N ASP A 112 -6.93 -5.12 -7.86
CA ASP A 112 -7.85 -4.07 -8.30
C ASP A 112 -8.70 -4.60 -9.44
N THR A 113 -9.58 -5.54 -9.10
CA THR A 113 -10.43 -6.23 -10.06
C THR A 113 -11.90 -6.14 -9.67
N ALA A 114 -12.77 -6.28 -10.67
CA ALA A 114 -14.21 -6.42 -10.42
C ALA A 114 -14.59 -7.70 -9.62
N HIS A 115 -13.64 -8.62 -9.40
CA HIS A 115 -13.84 -9.90 -8.72
C HIS A 115 -12.68 -10.26 -7.76
N ASN A 116 -12.29 -9.31 -6.90
CA ASN A 116 -11.20 -9.50 -5.94
C ASN A 116 -11.39 -10.74 -5.06
N ALA A 117 -12.63 -11.05 -4.65
CA ALA A 117 -12.92 -12.28 -3.89
C ALA A 117 -12.37 -13.54 -4.57
N SER A 118 -12.56 -13.69 -5.88
CA SER A 118 -12.16 -14.88 -6.63
C SER A 118 -10.64 -15.03 -6.70
N ILE A 119 -9.91 -13.91 -6.82
CA ILE A 119 -8.44 -13.86 -6.84
C ILE A 119 -7.88 -14.20 -5.46
N LEU A 120 -8.38 -13.55 -4.41
CA LEU A 120 -7.94 -13.80 -3.04
C LEU A 120 -8.24 -15.24 -2.63
N GLN A 121 -9.42 -15.76 -2.95
CA GLN A 121 -9.79 -17.14 -2.65
C GLN A 121 -8.87 -18.15 -3.34
N ALA A 122 -8.50 -17.90 -4.61
CA ALA A 122 -7.56 -18.76 -5.33
C ALA A 122 -6.20 -18.87 -4.61
N ILE A 123 -5.72 -17.78 -4.01
CA ILE A 123 -4.50 -17.78 -3.19
C ILE A 123 -4.73 -18.50 -1.86
N ILE A 124 -5.83 -18.20 -1.18
CA ILE A 124 -6.19 -18.82 0.11
C ILE A 124 -6.23 -20.34 -0.02
N ASP A 125 -6.86 -20.86 -1.08
CA ASP A 125 -6.99 -22.29 -1.31
C ASP A 125 -5.62 -22.97 -1.38
N ILE A 126 -4.65 -22.38 -2.09
CA ILE A 126 -3.29 -22.96 -2.23
C ILE A 126 -2.56 -23.07 -0.89
N PHE A 127 -2.66 -22.04 -0.04
CA PHE A 127 -1.95 -22.00 1.24
C PHE A 127 -2.75 -22.61 2.42
N SER A 128 -4.04 -22.89 2.24
CA SER A 128 -4.89 -23.47 3.27
C SER A 128 -4.97 -25.00 3.20
N ILE A 129 -4.54 -25.64 2.09
CA ILE A 129 -4.56 -27.10 1.96
C ILE A 129 -3.61 -27.74 3.00
N PRO A 130 -4.13 -28.57 3.93
CA PRO A 130 -3.29 -29.32 4.86
C PRO A 130 -2.63 -30.48 4.11
N PHE A 131 -1.44 -30.25 3.56
CA PHE A 131 -0.67 -31.33 2.96
C PHE A 131 -0.08 -32.23 4.07
N PRO A 132 -0.37 -33.54 4.09
CA PRO A 132 0.02 -34.45 5.18
C PRO A 132 1.54 -34.66 5.32
N THR A 133 2.33 -34.22 4.33
CA THR A 133 3.79 -34.40 4.27
C THR A 133 4.57 -33.10 4.13
N LYS A 134 3.91 -31.93 4.04
CA LYS A 134 4.60 -30.64 3.91
C LYS A 134 4.60 -29.93 5.26
N SER A 135 5.75 -29.42 5.68
CA SER A 135 5.79 -28.32 6.65
C SER A 135 4.80 -27.25 6.18
N LYS A 136 3.81 -26.87 7.01
CA LYS A 136 2.77 -25.87 6.68
C LYS A 136 3.42 -24.66 6.00
N GLN A 137 3.39 -24.61 4.66
CA GLN A 137 3.99 -23.54 3.90
C GLN A 137 3.08 -22.33 4.10
N ARG A 138 3.60 -21.30 4.75
CA ARG A 138 2.85 -20.07 5.04
C ARG A 138 3.20 -19.06 3.96
N LEU A 139 2.19 -18.41 3.40
CA LEU A 139 2.41 -17.25 2.54
C LEU A 139 3.12 -16.17 3.34
N ASN A 140 4.33 -15.81 2.92
CA ASN A 140 4.96 -14.56 3.35
C ASN A 140 4.39 -13.42 2.50
N LEU A 141 3.71 -12.48 3.14
CA LEU A 141 3.20 -11.25 2.53
C LEU A 141 3.44 -10.08 3.45
N GLU A 142 4.10 -9.04 2.95
CA GLU A 142 4.41 -7.84 3.74
C GLU A 142 3.42 -6.72 3.46
N GLN A 143 3.03 -6.52 2.19
CA GLN A 143 2.16 -5.44 1.78
C GLN A 143 0.95 -5.96 1.00
N LEU A 144 -0.24 -5.47 1.37
CA LEU A 144 -1.48 -5.72 0.65
C LEU A 144 -2.07 -4.39 0.20
N THR A 145 -2.37 -4.28 -1.10
CA THR A 145 -3.21 -3.23 -1.65
C THR A 145 -4.45 -3.86 -2.28
N ALA A 146 -5.63 -3.55 -1.76
CA ALA A 146 -6.89 -3.98 -2.35
C ALA A 146 -7.75 -2.76 -2.68
N VAL A 147 -8.16 -2.68 -3.95
CA VAL A 147 -8.97 -1.58 -4.46
C VAL A 147 -10.28 -2.13 -4.98
N GLY A 148 -11.39 -1.48 -4.65
CA GLY A 148 -12.70 -1.83 -5.19
C GLY A 148 -13.36 -3.06 -4.58
N CYS A 149 -13.03 -3.44 -3.33
CA CYS A 149 -13.74 -4.49 -2.59
C CYS A 149 -15.13 -3.99 -2.14
N VAL A 150 -16.09 -3.97 -3.07
CA VAL A 150 -17.42 -3.39 -2.86
C VAL A 150 -18.49 -4.46 -2.65
N LYS A 151 -18.29 -5.70 -3.08
CA LYS A 151 -19.29 -6.78 -2.91
C LYS A 151 -19.13 -7.44 -1.54
N HIS A 152 -20.20 -8.06 -1.05
CA HIS A 152 -20.18 -8.72 0.26
C HIS A 152 -19.10 -9.80 0.36
N ASN A 153 -18.99 -10.64 -0.67
CA ASN A 153 -18.01 -11.71 -0.75
C ASN A 153 -16.56 -11.21 -0.89
N ASP A 154 -16.32 -10.01 -1.42
CA ASP A 154 -14.98 -9.42 -1.49
C ASP A 154 -14.43 -9.19 -0.07
N ILE A 155 -15.25 -8.65 0.83
CA ILE A 155 -14.83 -8.40 2.20
C ILE A 155 -14.62 -9.71 2.96
N ASP A 156 -15.47 -10.73 2.77
CA ASP A 156 -15.29 -12.03 3.43
C ASP A 156 -13.98 -12.71 3.00
N ALA A 157 -13.67 -12.68 1.70
CA ALA A 157 -12.41 -13.18 1.17
C ALA A 157 -11.21 -12.36 1.67
N LEU A 158 -11.32 -11.04 1.71
CA LEU A 158 -10.31 -10.14 2.25
C LEU A 158 -10.02 -10.44 3.73
N CYS A 159 -11.05 -10.63 4.56
CA CYS A 159 -10.87 -10.99 5.97
C CYS A 159 -10.11 -12.31 6.13
N SER A 160 -10.50 -13.32 5.36
CA SER A 160 -9.85 -14.63 5.35
C SER A 160 -8.39 -14.52 4.90
N PHE A 161 -8.13 -13.69 3.88
CA PHE A 161 -6.79 -13.43 3.37
C PHE A 161 -5.90 -12.71 4.40
N LEU A 162 -6.41 -11.66 5.05
CA LEU A 162 -5.71 -10.96 6.14
C LEU A 162 -5.31 -11.94 7.25
N LEU A 163 -6.23 -12.84 7.64
CA LEU A 163 -5.93 -13.87 8.64
C LEU A 163 -4.85 -14.84 8.17
N LEU A 164 -4.81 -15.20 6.89
CA LEU A 164 -3.76 -16.04 6.32
C LEU A 164 -2.37 -15.41 6.48
N CYS A 165 -2.23 -14.10 6.20
CA CYS A 165 -0.96 -13.37 6.22
C CYS A 165 -0.68 -12.57 7.52
N ARG A 166 -1.51 -12.71 8.55
CA ARG A 166 -1.47 -11.94 9.81
C ARG A 166 -0.12 -11.83 10.54
N ARG A 167 0.81 -12.76 10.28
CA ARG A 167 2.13 -12.80 10.94
C ARG A 167 3.20 -12.00 10.22
N THR A 168 3.00 -11.69 8.94
CA THR A 168 4.01 -11.06 8.08
C THR A 168 3.56 -9.68 7.61
N LEU A 169 2.25 -9.46 7.52
CA LEU A 169 1.66 -8.24 6.99
C LEU A 169 2.02 -7.01 7.83
N SER A 170 2.69 -6.05 7.19
CA SER A 170 3.17 -4.79 7.77
C SER A 170 2.52 -3.55 7.15
N SER A 171 2.02 -3.65 5.91
CA SER A 171 1.35 -2.56 5.20
C SER A 171 0.02 -3.03 4.61
N VAL A 172 -1.05 -2.28 4.88
CA VAL A 172 -2.40 -2.57 4.37
C VAL A 172 -3.00 -1.30 3.79
N ARG A 173 -3.32 -1.33 2.49
CA ARG A 173 -3.98 -0.24 1.78
C ARG A 173 -5.29 -0.72 1.18
N LEU A 174 -6.39 -0.14 1.61
CA LEU A 174 -7.74 -0.53 1.25
C LEU A 174 -8.46 0.68 0.72
N ARG A 175 -8.71 0.70 -0.59
CA ARG A 175 -9.29 1.85 -1.29
C ARG A 175 -10.60 1.45 -1.96
N HIS A 176 -11.57 2.36 -1.95
CA HIS A 176 -12.91 2.12 -2.47
C HIS A 176 -13.54 0.81 -1.95
N CYS A 177 -13.31 0.48 -0.67
CA CYS A 177 -13.93 -0.68 -0.03
C CYS A 177 -15.31 -0.33 0.53
N ARG A 178 -16.17 -1.34 0.73
CA ARG A 178 -17.48 -1.15 1.35
C ARG A 178 -17.81 -2.23 2.35
N LEU A 179 -17.98 -1.82 3.61
CA LEU A 179 -18.57 -2.66 4.65
C LEU A 179 -20.10 -2.51 4.61
N HIS A 180 -20.82 -3.63 4.54
CA HIS A 180 -22.27 -3.65 4.35
C HIS A 180 -23.07 -3.74 5.64
N SER A 181 -22.44 -4.21 6.73
CA SER A 181 -23.11 -4.44 8.01
C SER A 181 -22.16 -4.30 9.20
N ASN A 182 -22.72 -4.11 10.40
CA ASN A 182 -21.96 -4.16 11.64
C ASN A 182 -21.24 -5.50 11.83
N GLU A 183 -21.89 -6.62 11.53
CA GLU A 183 -21.28 -7.96 11.67
C GLU A 183 -20.04 -8.10 10.78
N GLN A 184 -20.14 -7.63 9.54
CA GLN A 184 -19.01 -7.63 8.62
C GLN A 184 -17.89 -6.71 9.10
N SER A 185 -18.23 -5.54 9.64
CA SER A 185 -17.26 -4.61 10.26
C SER A 185 -16.51 -5.25 11.44
N VAL A 186 -17.22 -5.95 12.33
CA VAL A 186 -16.61 -6.68 13.44
C VAL A 186 -15.58 -7.70 12.92
N ARG A 187 -15.96 -8.52 11.94
CA ARG A 187 -15.07 -9.55 11.36
C ARG A 187 -13.84 -8.92 10.70
N PHE A 188 -14.05 -7.86 9.93
CA PHE A 188 -13.00 -7.13 9.23
C PHE A 188 -11.97 -6.52 10.19
N TRP A 189 -12.42 -5.72 11.16
CA TRP A 189 -11.52 -5.11 12.13
C TRP A 189 -10.89 -6.13 13.07
N THR A 190 -11.56 -7.25 13.36
CA THR A 190 -10.95 -8.37 14.09
C THR A 190 -9.80 -8.99 13.30
N ALA A 191 -9.93 -9.13 11.97
CA ALA A 191 -8.84 -9.63 11.13
C ALA A 191 -7.64 -8.66 11.14
N ILE A 192 -7.88 -7.35 11.02
CA ILE A 192 -6.85 -6.31 11.16
C ILE A 192 -6.20 -6.35 12.55
N ALA A 193 -6.98 -6.50 13.62
CA ALA A 193 -6.48 -6.59 14.99
C ALA A 193 -5.47 -7.74 15.14
N GLN A 194 -5.73 -8.89 14.54
CA GLN A 194 -4.85 -10.06 14.56
C GLN A 194 -3.54 -9.88 13.79
N CYS A 195 -3.43 -8.86 12.93
CA CYS A 195 -2.21 -8.54 12.19
C CYS A 195 -1.28 -7.65 13.01
N SER A 196 -0.53 -8.22 13.96
CA SER A 196 0.21 -7.45 14.98
C SER A 196 1.35 -6.57 14.46
N ARG A 197 1.82 -6.80 13.22
CA ARG A 197 2.95 -6.09 12.61
C ARG A 197 2.56 -4.90 11.73
N ILE A 198 1.27 -4.60 11.59
CA ILE A 198 0.82 -3.47 10.76
C ILE A 198 1.46 -2.18 11.29
N ALA A 199 2.31 -1.59 10.45
CA ALA A 199 2.96 -0.32 10.64
C ALA A 199 2.38 0.74 9.69
N GLN A 200 1.76 0.35 8.58
CA GLN A 200 1.12 1.28 7.65
C GLN A 200 -0.31 0.83 7.39
N LEU A 201 -1.26 1.74 7.58
CA LEU A 201 -2.68 1.49 7.31
C LEU A 201 -3.28 2.64 6.52
N GLN A 202 -3.87 2.30 5.37
CA GLN A 202 -4.72 3.18 4.59
C GLN A 202 -6.11 2.54 4.45
N TYR A 203 -7.15 3.24 4.90
CA TYR A 203 -8.54 2.81 4.78
C TYR A 203 -9.40 3.95 4.23
N GLU A 204 -9.85 3.77 2.99
CA GLU A 204 -10.63 4.74 2.23
C GLU A 204 -11.88 4.06 1.67
N PRO A 205 -13.02 4.11 2.37
CA PRO A 205 -14.24 3.48 1.91
C PRO A 205 -14.85 4.24 0.73
N CYS A 206 -15.56 3.55 -0.16
CA CYS A 206 -16.21 4.19 -1.31
C CYS A 206 -17.46 5.02 -0.95
N ARG A 207 -17.96 4.88 0.27
CA ARG A 207 -19.09 5.61 0.85
C ARG A 207 -18.76 5.86 2.31
N GLN A 208 -19.46 6.82 2.92
CA GLN A 208 -19.35 7.06 4.36
C GLN A 208 -19.63 5.77 5.13
N ASP A 209 -18.66 5.36 5.94
CA ASP A 209 -18.66 4.12 6.72
C ASP A 209 -19.17 4.37 8.14
N GLN A 210 -20.39 3.93 8.37
CA GLN A 210 -21.09 4.06 9.65
C GLN A 210 -20.79 2.93 10.66
N TRP A 211 -20.05 1.88 10.26
CA TRP A 211 -19.90 0.66 11.04
C TRP A 211 -18.51 0.49 11.66
N SER A 212 -17.48 1.17 11.14
CA SER A 212 -16.08 0.91 11.51
C SER A 212 -15.65 1.51 12.84
N LEU A 213 -16.17 2.68 13.22
CA LEU A 213 -15.63 3.46 14.34
C LEU A 213 -15.50 2.68 15.66
N PRO A 214 -16.50 1.89 16.12
CA PRO A 214 -16.40 1.17 17.40
C PRO A 214 -15.29 0.11 17.44
N HIS A 215 -14.93 -0.44 16.28
CA HIS A 215 -14.01 -1.58 16.17
C HIS A 215 -12.61 -1.14 15.74
N LEU A 216 -12.51 -0.06 14.96
CA LEU A 216 -11.27 0.54 14.49
C LEU A 216 -10.30 0.84 15.64
N VAL A 217 -10.76 1.54 16.67
CA VAL A 217 -9.90 1.97 17.79
C VAL A 217 -9.28 0.77 18.51
N LEU A 218 -10.08 -0.28 18.74
CA LEU A 218 -9.61 -1.52 19.35
C LEU A 218 -8.67 -2.28 18.43
N ALA A 219 -8.97 -2.29 17.14
CA ALA A 219 -8.17 -3.00 16.15
C ALA A 219 -6.79 -2.40 16.00
N LEU A 220 -6.60 -1.10 16.23
CA LEU A 220 -5.31 -0.41 16.07
C LEU A 220 -4.51 -0.24 17.36
N ASP A 221 -5.08 -0.61 18.51
CA ASP A 221 -4.40 -0.51 19.80
C ASP A 221 -3.06 -1.26 19.80
N LYS A 222 -2.02 -0.62 20.35
CA LYS A 222 -0.65 -1.15 20.52
C LYS A 222 0.08 -1.60 19.24
N LYS A 223 -0.39 -1.21 18.06
CA LYS A 223 0.33 -1.48 16.81
C LYS A 223 1.51 -0.52 16.62
N PRO A 224 2.62 -0.97 15.97
CA PRO A 224 3.78 -0.14 15.68
C PRO A 224 3.53 0.78 14.47
N LEU A 225 2.44 1.57 14.51
CA LEU A 225 2.00 2.43 13.42
C LEU A 225 3.02 3.54 13.13
N ARG A 226 3.46 3.59 11.88
CA ARG A 226 4.31 4.62 11.27
C ARG A 226 3.51 5.55 10.35
N SER A 227 2.46 5.02 9.71
CA SER A 227 1.61 5.74 8.76
C SER A 227 0.15 5.37 8.95
N ILE A 228 -0.71 6.38 9.03
CA ILE A 228 -2.16 6.23 9.19
C ILE A 228 -2.86 7.16 8.20
N ILE A 229 -3.59 6.58 7.26
CA ILE A 229 -4.43 7.28 6.30
C ILE A 229 -5.88 6.79 6.48
N LEU A 230 -6.77 7.64 6.98
CA LEU A 230 -8.16 7.29 7.25
C LEU A 230 -9.09 8.31 6.64
N THR A 231 -10.02 7.87 5.80
CA THR A 231 -11.04 8.75 5.22
C THR A 231 -12.43 8.16 5.38
N GLY A 232 -13.47 9.00 5.35
CA GLY A 232 -14.85 8.55 5.18
C GLY A 232 -15.44 7.71 6.32
N ILE A 233 -14.85 7.73 7.52
CA ILE A 233 -15.40 7.04 8.70
C ILE A 233 -16.35 7.99 9.44
N GLN A 234 -17.62 7.60 9.57
CA GLN A 234 -18.63 8.44 10.20
C GLN A 234 -18.34 8.63 11.70
N GLY A 235 -18.37 9.88 12.16
CA GLY A 235 -18.28 10.21 13.58
C GLY A 235 -16.88 10.00 14.18
N LEU A 236 -15.85 9.79 13.35
CA LEU A 236 -14.46 9.74 13.81
C LEU A 236 -14.08 11.12 14.35
N ASP A 237 -14.01 11.25 15.67
CA ASP A 237 -13.68 12.49 16.35
C ASP A 237 -12.22 12.53 16.85
N SER A 238 -11.84 13.67 17.40
CA SER A 238 -10.54 13.86 18.04
C SER A 238 -10.20 12.85 19.16
N SER A 239 -11.17 12.43 19.98
CA SER A 239 -10.93 11.50 21.09
C SER A 239 -10.58 10.11 20.56
N ASN A 240 -11.28 9.68 19.51
CA ASN A 240 -10.98 8.44 18.80
C ASN A 240 -9.63 8.52 18.07
N LEU A 241 -9.36 9.63 17.38
CA LEU A 241 -8.12 9.84 16.64
C LEU A 241 -6.89 9.71 17.54
N TRP A 242 -6.86 10.42 18.67
CA TRP A 242 -5.71 10.40 19.58
C TRP A 242 -5.57 9.11 20.38
N LYS A 243 -6.64 8.30 20.48
CA LYS A 243 -6.54 6.91 20.96
C LYS A 243 -5.82 6.01 19.96
N ILE A 244 -6.02 6.23 18.67
CA ILE A 244 -5.38 5.49 17.59
C ILE A 244 -3.90 5.91 17.44
N CYS A 245 -3.62 7.22 17.51
CA CYS A 245 -2.29 7.79 17.22
C CYS A 245 -1.28 7.70 18.37
N LYS A 246 -1.36 6.67 19.21
CA LYS A 246 -0.47 6.50 20.38
C LYS A 246 0.92 5.96 20.05
N SER A 247 1.13 5.50 18.82
CA SER A 247 2.38 4.86 18.46
C SER A 247 3.54 5.85 18.49
N PRO A 248 4.68 5.53 19.12
CA PRO A 248 5.83 6.43 19.19
C PRO A 248 6.51 6.63 17.83
N ASP A 249 6.33 5.70 16.89
CA ASP A 249 6.98 5.70 15.58
C ASP A 249 6.12 6.37 14.49
N LEU A 250 5.00 6.99 14.85
CA LEU A 250 4.06 7.60 13.90
C LEU A 250 4.69 8.84 13.26
N THR A 251 4.91 8.79 11.95
CA THR A 251 5.51 9.87 11.16
C THR A 251 4.59 10.43 10.08
N GLU A 252 3.53 9.72 9.72
CA GLU A 252 2.59 10.15 8.68
C GLU A 252 1.15 10.01 9.20
N LEU A 253 0.41 11.12 9.14
CA LEU A 253 -0.97 11.18 9.56
C LEU A 253 -1.82 11.91 8.52
N ALA A 254 -2.77 11.21 7.92
CA ALA A 254 -3.73 11.78 7.00
C ALA A 254 -5.14 11.34 7.35
N VAL A 255 -5.89 12.22 8.01
CA VAL A 255 -7.24 11.88 8.49
C VAL A 255 -8.25 12.90 8.01
N VAL A 256 -9.22 12.41 7.24
CA VAL A 256 -10.31 13.18 6.67
C VAL A 256 -11.64 12.61 7.17
N GLY A 257 -12.45 13.45 7.80
CA GLY A 257 -13.74 13.03 8.35
C GLY A 257 -14.65 14.21 8.66
N ASP A 258 -15.93 13.93 8.83
CA ASP A 258 -16.98 14.91 9.13
C ASP A 258 -16.80 15.60 10.49
N CYS A 259 -16.18 14.92 11.45
CA CYS A 259 -15.89 15.41 12.80
C CYS A 259 -14.42 15.81 13.00
N ILE A 260 -13.63 15.86 11.92
CA ILE A 260 -12.22 16.24 11.95
C ILE A 260 -12.08 17.63 11.34
N SER A 261 -11.54 18.55 12.12
CA SER A 261 -11.30 19.94 11.74
C SER A 261 -9.92 20.38 12.24
N PRO A 262 -9.37 21.52 11.79
CA PRO A 262 -8.08 22.04 12.28
C PRO A 262 -7.96 22.07 13.81
N GLU A 263 -9.04 22.41 14.51
CA GLU A 263 -9.11 22.48 15.97
C GLU A 263 -8.79 21.13 16.64
N THR A 264 -9.03 20.01 15.96
CA THR A 264 -8.68 18.66 16.43
C THR A 264 -7.19 18.53 16.73
N TYR A 265 -6.36 19.18 15.91
CA TYR A 265 -4.90 19.14 15.98
C TYR A 265 -4.34 20.14 17.00
N THR A 266 -5.16 20.97 17.63
CA THR A 266 -4.72 21.90 18.70
C THR A 266 -4.97 21.36 20.12
N LYS A 267 -5.59 20.18 20.24
CA LYS A 267 -5.89 19.57 21.54
C LYS A 267 -4.61 19.11 22.25
N PRO A 268 -4.58 19.10 23.60
CA PRO A 268 -3.38 18.69 24.36
C PRO A 268 -2.83 17.31 23.97
N ASP A 269 -3.72 16.37 23.63
CA ASP A 269 -3.34 15.01 23.22
C ASP A 269 -2.67 14.94 21.83
N ALA A 270 -2.83 15.97 20.99
CA ALA A 270 -2.24 16.06 19.65
C ALA A 270 -0.75 16.44 19.69
N ILE A 271 -0.38 17.33 20.62
CA ILE A 271 0.97 17.90 20.74
C ILE A 271 2.10 16.85 20.70
N PRO A 272 2.06 15.75 21.48
CA PRO A 272 3.14 14.75 21.48
C PRO A 272 3.18 13.87 20.22
N VAL A 273 2.17 13.97 19.35
CA VAL A 273 2.13 13.29 18.05
C VAL A 273 2.67 14.24 16.98
N LEU A 274 2.17 15.47 16.94
CA LEU A 274 2.51 16.47 15.91
C LEU A 274 4.01 16.73 15.81
N ASN A 275 4.71 16.78 16.95
CA ASN A 275 6.15 17.03 16.99
C ASN A 275 7.04 15.93 16.38
N LYS A 276 6.46 14.80 15.97
CA LYS A 276 7.17 13.68 15.33
C LYS A 276 6.74 13.46 13.88
N LEU A 277 5.65 14.09 13.46
CA LEU A 277 5.11 13.88 12.12
C LEU A 277 6.05 14.48 11.09
N ARG A 278 6.41 13.69 10.09
CA ARG A 278 7.00 14.19 8.85
C ARG A 278 5.92 14.76 7.94
N ASN A 279 4.79 14.08 7.84
CA ASN A 279 3.68 14.51 6.98
C ASN A 279 2.39 14.57 7.81
N LEU A 280 1.67 15.69 7.68
CA LEU A 280 0.34 15.88 8.24
C LEU A 280 -0.60 16.39 7.15
N LEU A 281 -1.65 15.63 6.82
CA LEU A 281 -2.73 16.06 5.95
C LEU A 281 -3.92 16.58 6.75
N VAL A 282 -4.36 17.80 6.41
CA VAL A 282 -5.58 18.41 6.93
C VAL A 282 -6.53 18.78 5.79
N GLN A 283 -7.81 18.49 5.97
CA GLN A 283 -8.87 19.00 5.09
C GLN A 283 -9.47 20.28 5.65
N ILE A 284 -9.66 21.26 4.78
CA ILE A 284 -10.26 22.55 5.06
C ILE A 284 -11.53 22.66 4.23
N GLU A 285 -12.66 22.69 4.92
CA GLU A 285 -13.99 22.81 4.33
C GLU A 285 -14.23 24.23 3.77
N GLU A 286 -15.15 24.32 2.81
CA GLU A 286 -15.54 25.60 2.17
C GLU A 286 -16.07 26.63 3.18
N SER A 287 -16.62 26.16 4.30
CA SER A 287 -17.17 27.00 5.37
C SER A 287 -16.10 27.56 6.32
N TYR A 288 -14.84 27.15 6.19
CA TYR A 288 -13.77 27.57 7.08
C TYR A 288 -13.34 29.01 6.78
N CYS A 289 -13.50 29.92 7.75
CA CYS A 289 -13.22 31.33 7.57
C CYS A 289 -11.71 31.62 7.70
N LEU A 290 -10.99 31.73 6.58
CA LEU A 290 -9.56 32.05 6.58
C LEU A 290 -9.26 33.50 7.02
N GLU A 291 -10.23 34.39 6.95
CA GLU A 291 -10.08 35.80 7.33
C GLU A 291 -10.19 36.04 8.85
N ASP A 292 -10.75 35.07 9.58
CA ASP A 292 -10.89 35.17 11.01
C ASP A 292 -9.54 34.94 11.72
N SER A 293 -9.25 35.83 12.66
CA SER A 293 -8.06 35.74 13.53
C SER A 293 -8.03 34.44 14.34
N VAL A 294 -9.18 33.95 14.82
CA VAL A 294 -9.22 32.73 15.63
C VAL A 294 -8.91 31.50 14.78
N SER A 295 -9.54 31.37 13.61
CA SER A 295 -9.22 30.32 12.63
C SER A 295 -7.76 30.36 12.17
N ARG A 296 -7.20 31.56 11.92
CA ARG A 296 -5.77 31.69 11.58
C ARG A 296 -4.87 31.22 12.73
N ASP A 297 -5.18 31.61 13.97
CA ASP A 297 -4.40 31.22 15.15
C ASP A 297 -4.37 29.70 15.36
N VAL A 298 -5.44 28.99 15.00
CA VAL A 298 -5.49 27.52 15.03
C VAL A 298 -4.45 26.93 14.08
N LEU A 299 -4.40 27.39 12.83
CA LEU A 299 -3.45 26.88 11.83
C LEU A 299 -2.00 27.24 12.19
N VAL A 300 -1.75 28.45 12.69
CA VAL A 300 -0.42 28.86 13.18
C VAL A 300 0.03 27.96 14.33
N LYS A 301 -0.86 27.63 15.28
CA LYS A 301 -0.53 26.71 16.38
C LYS A 301 -0.14 25.32 15.88
N ILE A 302 -0.83 24.78 14.88
CA ILE A 302 -0.50 23.48 14.28
C ILE A 302 0.88 23.54 13.64
N LEU A 303 1.12 24.52 12.76
CA LEU A 303 2.38 24.68 12.04
C LEU A 303 3.59 24.86 12.96
N ASN A 304 3.42 25.60 14.06
CA ASN A 304 4.48 25.80 15.05
C ASN A 304 4.74 24.56 15.93
N GLN A 305 3.83 23.59 15.98
CA GLN A 305 4.02 22.33 16.69
C GLN A 305 4.71 21.26 15.84
N LEU A 306 4.60 21.37 14.51
CA LEU A 306 5.32 20.52 13.57
C LEU A 306 6.82 20.86 13.57
N ASP A 307 7.63 19.85 13.27
CA ASP A 307 9.06 20.02 13.04
C ASP A 307 9.29 20.89 11.78
N GLU A 308 10.44 21.57 11.72
CA GLU A 308 10.76 22.45 10.59
C GLU A 308 10.88 21.68 9.28
N SER A 309 11.27 20.40 9.37
CA SER A 309 11.39 19.50 8.21
C SER A 309 10.06 18.86 7.80
N SER A 310 8.99 19.06 8.56
CA SER A 310 7.68 18.49 8.29
C SER A 310 7.00 19.17 7.11
N VAL A 311 6.28 18.37 6.33
CA VAL A 311 5.39 18.82 5.25
C VAL A 311 3.97 18.92 5.81
N PHE A 312 3.39 20.12 5.71
CA PHE A 312 1.98 20.34 6.02
C PHE A 312 1.15 20.25 4.74
N GLU A 313 0.42 19.15 4.59
CA GLU A 313 -0.41 18.85 3.44
C GLU A 313 -1.84 19.34 3.68
N VAL A 314 -2.42 20.01 2.68
CA VAL A 314 -3.73 20.65 2.80
C VAL A 314 -4.59 20.32 1.60
N ILE A 315 -5.75 19.71 1.85
CA ILE A 315 -6.86 19.70 0.88
C ILE A 315 -7.77 20.86 1.25
N HIS A 316 -7.92 21.83 0.35
CA HIS A 316 -8.82 22.96 0.56
C HIS A 316 -9.99 22.88 -0.43
N MET A 317 -11.20 22.73 0.09
CA MET A 317 -12.43 22.73 -0.69
C MET A 317 -12.78 24.18 -1.09
N VAL A 318 -12.83 24.45 -2.39
CA VAL A 318 -13.03 25.80 -2.92
C VAL A 318 -14.41 25.94 -3.54
N ARG A 319 -15.17 26.93 -3.05
CA ARG A 319 -16.41 27.38 -3.70
C ARG A 319 -16.26 28.78 -4.26
N GLY A 320 -15.94 28.88 -5.55
CA GLY A 320 -15.82 30.18 -6.20
C GLY A 320 -15.09 30.13 -7.54
N GLY A 321 -15.00 31.31 -8.17
CA GLY A 321 -14.20 31.51 -9.36
C GLY A 321 -12.75 31.90 -9.04
N SER A 322 -11.96 32.17 -10.08
CA SER A 322 -10.52 32.45 -9.99
C SER A 322 -10.10 33.52 -8.97
N TYR A 323 -10.98 34.47 -8.64
CA TYR A 323 -10.72 35.47 -7.61
C TYR A 323 -10.62 34.84 -6.21
N GLU A 324 -11.59 34.03 -5.81
CA GLU A 324 -11.59 33.40 -4.49
C GLU A 324 -10.46 32.38 -4.38
N THR A 325 -10.28 31.56 -5.42
CA THR A 325 -9.13 30.65 -5.54
C THR A 325 -7.80 31.39 -5.37
N SER A 326 -7.65 32.58 -5.97
CA SER A 326 -6.43 33.37 -5.81
C SER A 326 -6.20 33.86 -4.38
N ARG A 327 -7.28 34.21 -3.65
CA ARG A 327 -7.20 34.62 -2.25
C ARG A 327 -6.79 33.47 -1.34
N ILE A 328 -7.34 32.28 -1.59
CA ILE A 328 -7.00 31.06 -0.84
C ILE A 328 -5.52 30.71 -1.04
N ILE A 329 -5.03 30.69 -2.28
CA ILE A 329 -3.61 30.41 -2.56
C ILE A 329 -2.73 31.48 -1.88
N ALA A 330 -3.07 32.77 -1.98
CA ALA A 330 -2.36 33.86 -1.32
C ALA A 330 -2.31 33.70 0.20
N TYR A 331 -3.41 33.27 0.81
CA TYR A 331 -3.49 33.00 2.24
C TYR A 331 -2.49 31.94 2.67
N TRP A 332 -2.49 30.77 2.00
CA TRP A 332 -1.58 29.67 2.34
C TRP A 332 -0.13 30.03 2.10
N ALA A 333 0.14 30.78 1.03
CA ALA A 333 1.43 31.36 0.72
C ALA A 333 1.94 32.24 1.87
N GLN A 334 1.11 33.17 2.35
CA GLN A 334 1.47 34.05 3.46
C GLN A 334 1.66 33.26 4.76
N LEU A 335 0.78 32.30 5.05
CA LEU A 335 0.87 31.48 6.25
C LEU A 335 2.15 30.63 6.27
N ALA A 336 2.53 30.03 5.13
CA ALA A 336 3.78 29.29 4.98
C ALA A 336 4.99 30.18 5.30
N ASN A 337 4.98 31.42 4.82
CA ASN A 337 6.04 32.38 5.08
C ASN A 337 6.08 32.83 6.55
N ASP A 338 4.95 33.20 7.14
CA ASP A 338 4.85 33.65 8.53
C ASP A 338 5.34 32.58 9.52
N CYS A 339 5.05 31.30 9.23
CA CYS A 339 5.48 30.18 10.05
C CYS A 339 6.85 29.60 9.65
N SER A 340 7.47 30.07 8.56
CA SER A 340 8.68 29.46 7.98
C SER A 340 8.52 27.94 7.83
N ARG A 341 7.46 27.51 7.13
CA ARG A 341 7.12 26.10 6.91
C ARG A 341 6.94 25.78 5.43
N HIS A 342 6.99 24.49 5.11
CA HIS A 342 6.59 23.96 3.81
C HIS A 342 5.14 23.50 3.86
N ILE A 343 4.32 24.09 2.97
CA ILE A 343 2.92 23.73 2.80
C ILE A 343 2.73 23.14 1.40
N GLN A 344 2.12 21.96 1.31
CA GLN A 344 1.60 21.41 0.06
C GLN A 344 0.09 21.60 0.03
N LEU A 345 -0.42 22.25 -1.01
CA LEU A 345 -1.82 22.64 -1.14
C LEU A 345 -2.42 21.97 -2.37
N LYS A 346 -3.47 21.19 -2.17
CA LYS A 346 -4.37 20.72 -3.22
C LYS A 346 -5.71 21.42 -3.11
N LEU A 347 -6.17 22.01 -4.21
CA LEU A 347 -7.47 22.65 -4.30
C LEU A 347 -8.48 21.70 -4.92
N GLU A 348 -9.57 21.46 -4.20
CA GLU A 348 -10.70 20.62 -4.63
C GLU A 348 -11.94 21.49 -4.84
N GLY A 349 -12.90 21.02 -5.64
CA GLY A 349 -14.13 21.78 -5.95
C GLY A 349 -13.97 22.88 -7.02
N CYS A 350 -12.77 23.06 -7.58
CA CYS A 350 -12.53 23.97 -8.70
C CYS A 350 -11.76 23.31 -9.86
N ALA A 351 -12.07 23.70 -11.10
CA ALA A 351 -11.40 23.18 -12.29
C ALA A 351 -9.96 23.69 -12.42
N GLN A 352 -9.07 22.94 -13.08
CA GLN A 352 -7.68 23.33 -13.32
C GLN A 352 -7.56 24.72 -13.97
N GLU A 353 -8.40 25.04 -14.97
CA GLU A 353 -8.41 26.35 -15.63
C GLU A 353 -8.66 27.51 -14.65
N CYS A 354 -9.46 27.26 -13.60
CA CYS A 354 -9.72 28.23 -12.55
C CYS A 354 -8.46 28.46 -11.69
N GLN A 355 -7.76 27.36 -11.36
CA GLN A 355 -6.50 27.39 -10.62
C GLN A 355 -5.41 28.12 -11.43
N ASP A 356 -5.24 27.78 -12.70
CA ASP A 356 -4.27 28.42 -13.59
C ASP A 356 -4.54 29.93 -13.75
N SER A 357 -5.81 30.31 -13.90
CA SER A 357 -6.22 31.71 -13.94
C SER A 357 -5.93 32.45 -12.62
N ALA A 358 -6.19 31.80 -11.49
CA ALA A 358 -5.89 32.32 -10.16
C ALA A 358 -4.39 32.52 -9.95
N VAL A 359 -3.57 31.53 -10.32
CA VAL A 359 -2.10 31.62 -10.32
C VAL A 359 -1.62 32.75 -11.22
N GLY A 360 -2.13 32.85 -12.45
CA GLY A 360 -1.78 33.92 -13.37
C GLY A 360 -2.10 35.32 -12.82
N ARG A 361 -3.21 35.46 -12.07
CA ARG A 361 -3.54 36.70 -11.35
C ARG A 361 -2.57 36.97 -10.20
N LEU A 362 -2.21 35.94 -9.45
CA LEU A 362 -1.28 36.05 -8.33
C LEU A 362 0.11 36.46 -8.79
N LEU A 363 0.68 35.80 -9.79
CA LEU A 363 2.01 36.10 -10.31
C LEU A 363 2.13 37.53 -10.88
N ARG A 364 1.02 38.11 -11.35
CA ARG A 364 0.98 39.53 -11.78
C ARG A 364 0.95 40.52 -10.60
N ARG A 365 0.54 40.08 -9.41
CA ARG A 365 0.37 40.93 -8.21
C ARG A 365 1.42 40.68 -7.13
N TYR A 366 1.97 39.48 -7.04
CA TYR A 366 2.96 39.07 -6.05
C TYR A 366 4.35 39.52 -6.49
N SER A 367 4.75 40.73 -6.08
CA SER A 367 6.15 41.19 -6.18
C SER A 367 7.07 40.57 -5.11
N THR A 368 6.53 39.72 -4.22
CA THR A 368 7.22 39.17 -3.04
C THR A 368 7.65 37.71 -3.17
N ALA A 369 7.25 36.99 -4.23
CA ALA A 369 7.76 35.65 -4.49
C ALA A 369 9.23 35.75 -4.90
N THR A 370 10.13 35.22 -4.07
CA THR A 370 11.57 35.23 -4.31
C THR A 370 11.96 34.21 -5.37
N LYS A 371 11.19 33.11 -5.49
CA LYS A 371 11.38 32.08 -6.51
C LYS A 371 10.05 31.43 -6.88
N VAL A 372 9.88 31.15 -8.16
CA VAL A 372 8.75 30.40 -8.72
C VAL A 372 9.32 29.23 -9.52
N THR A 373 8.84 28.02 -9.25
CA THR A 373 9.28 26.79 -9.93
C THR A 373 8.07 26.04 -10.47
N TRP A 374 8.11 25.68 -11.74
CA TRP A 374 7.09 24.86 -12.39
C TRP A 374 7.60 23.44 -12.50
N SER A 375 6.75 22.47 -12.16
CA SER A 375 7.00 21.04 -12.30
C SER A 375 5.85 20.37 -13.04
N MET A 376 5.99 19.10 -13.39
CA MET A 376 4.87 18.31 -13.94
C MET A 376 3.77 18.06 -12.91
N HIS A 377 4.06 18.27 -11.63
CA HIS A 377 3.16 17.96 -10.52
C HIS A 377 2.47 19.21 -9.95
N GLY A 378 2.91 20.40 -10.35
CA GLY A 378 2.32 21.68 -9.94
C GLY A 378 3.33 22.82 -9.85
N LEU A 379 3.00 23.80 -9.02
CA LEU A 379 3.69 25.09 -8.87
C LEU A 379 4.31 25.24 -7.47
N GLY A 380 5.61 25.46 -7.42
CA GLY A 380 6.34 25.86 -6.21
C GLY A 380 6.50 27.38 -6.12
N LEU A 381 6.19 27.95 -4.96
CA LEU A 381 6.35 29.35 -4.60
C LEU A 381 7.21 29.47 -3.34
N SER A 382 8.32 30.21 -3.44
CA SER A 382 9.14 30.60 -2.29
C SER A 382 8.91 32.08 -1.98
N LEU A 383 8.60 32.40 -0.72
CA LEU A 383 8.15 33.75 -0.31
C LEU A 383 9.06 34.39 0.76
N GLY A 384 10.26 33.84 0.91
CA GLY A 384 11.18 34.15 2.00
C GLY A 384 11.71 32.85 2.59
N THR A 385 11.42 32.61 3.86
CA THR A 385 11.78 31.39 4.59
C THR A 385 10.75 30.26 4.44
N GLY A 386 9.51 30.59 4.09
CA GLY A 386 8.46 29.60 3.82
C GLY A 386 8.33 29.22 2.35
N THR A 387 7.74 28.05 2.11
CA THR A 387 7.47 27.53 0.76
C THR A 387 6.05 26.98 0.65
N LEU A 388 5.40 27.27 -0.48
CA LEU A 388 4.10 26.72 -0.84
C LEU A 388 4.26 25.92 -2.13
N THR A 389 3.76 24.69 -2.16
CA THR A 389 3.62 23.90 -3.38
C THR A 389 2.13 23.73 -3.67
N LEU A 390 1.65 24.34 -4.74
CA LEU A 390 0.30 24.13 -5.24
C LEU A 390 0.31 22.93 -6.19
N LEU A 391 -0.42 21.87 -5.84
CA LEU A 391 -0.54 20.65 -6.64
C LEU A 391 -1.57 20.83 -7.74
N ASP A 392 -1.27 20.27 -8.91
CA ASP A 392 -2.23 20.19 -10.00
C ASP A 392 -3.40 19.26 -9.65
N TYR A 393 -4.49 19.42 -10.40
CA TYR A 393 -5.70 18.62 -10.23
C TYR A 393 -5.43 17.11 -10.29
N LYS A 394 -4.48 16.68 -11.13
CA LYS A 394 -4.14 15.26 -11.33
C LYS A 394 -3.09 14.71 -10.37
N SER A 395 -2.33 15.58 -9.70
CA SER A 395 -1.26 15.17 -8.77
C SER A 395 -1.82 14.87 -7.39
N TRP A 396 -1.17 14.02 -6.62
CA TRP A 396 -1.53 13.79 -5.22
C TRP A 396 -0.32 14.00 -4.31
N PHE A 397 -0.57 14.06 -3.00
CA PHE A 397 0.51 14.16 -2.01
C PHE A 397 1.43 12.93 -2.11
N GLY A 398 2.74 13.16 -2.05
CA GLY A 398 3.75 12.11 -2.14
C GLY A 398 4.06 11.62 -3.57
N ASP A 399 3.43 12.15 -4.62
CA ASP A 399 3.95 12.00 -5.98
C ASP A 399 5.28 12.79 -6.05
N ASP A 400 6.41 12.10 -6.27
CA ASP A 400 7.75 12.69 -6.27
C ASP A 400 7.80 13.95 -7.16
N ILE A 401 8.21 15.09 -6.57
CA ILE A 401 8.46 16.39 -7.26
C ILE A 401 9.86 16.43 -7.84
#